data_AF-A0AAU6H613-F1
#
_entry.id   AF-A0AAU6H613-F1
#
_cell.length_a   1.000
_cell.length_b   1.000
_cell.length_c   1.000
_cell.angle_alpha   90.00
_cell.angle_beta   90.00
_cell.angle_gamma   90.00
#
_symmetry.space_group_name_H-M   'P 1'
#
loop_
_entity.id
_entity.type
_entity.pdbx_description
1 polymer ?
#
loop_
_entity_poly.entity_id
_entity_poly.type
_entity_poly.pdbx_seq_one_letter_code
_entity_poly.pdbx_strand_id
1 'polypeptide(L)' 'MTQRSTGYWAPTSVAADWLGERHMLVRLFAFHCRIEGKLPEAVHHEPTLRPATALNTEWIYENFDEWSAAYAAWRRRRR' A
#
# COMPACT_ATOMS: atom_id res chain seq x y z
N MET A 1 6.46 5.41 23.76
CA MET A 1 7.32 5.64 22.58
C MET A 1 6.54 5.20 21.36
N THR A 2 5.99 6.14 20.58
CA THR A 2 5.42 5.81 19.26
C THR A 2 6.27 6.56 18.26
N GLN A 3 7.36 5.91 17.88
CA GLN A 3 8.26 6.36 16.84
C GLN A 3 7.40 6.56 15.58
N ARG A 4 7.18 7.82 15.21
CA ARG A 4 6.58 8.17 13.93
C ARG A 4 7.60 7.74 12.87
N SER A 5 7.48 6.52 12.36
CA SER A 5 8.03 6.18 11.05
C SER A 5 7.28 7.09 10.08
N THR A 6 7.87 8.26 9.80
CA THR A 6 7.58 9.01 8.59
C THR A 6 8.38 8.36 7.46
N GLY A 7 8.22 7.04 7.34
CA GLY A 7 8.92 6.21 6.37
C GLY A 7 8.59 6.70 4.96
N TYR A 8 9.58 6.53 4.09
CA TYR A 8 9.47 6.87 2.69
C TYR A 8 8.20 6.22 2.08
N TRP A 9 7.40 6.98 1.34
CA TRP A 9 6.16 6.48 0.74
C TRP A 9 6.40 6.12 -0.72
N ALA A 10 6.10 4.88 -1.11
CA ALA A 10 6.15 4.47 -2.51
C ALA A 10 4.85 4.84 -3.23
N PRO A 11 4.95 5.35 -4.47
CA PRO A 11 3.82 5.36 -5.39
C PRO A 11 3.29 3.93 -5.58
N THR A 12 1.96 3.77 -5.67
CA THR A 12 1.35 2.47 -5.97
C THR A 12 1.82 1.85 -7.29
N SER A 13 2.43 2.64 -8.18
CA SER A 13 3.03 2.10 -9.40
C SER A 13 4.22 1.20 -9.12
N VAL A 14 5.13 1.64 -8.26
CA VAL A 14 6.32 0.90 -7.83
C VAL A 14 5.93 -0.40 -7.12
N ALA A 15 4.94 -0.34 -6.21
CA ALA A 15 4.42 -1.52 -5.55
C ALA A 15 3.77 -2.52 -6.52
N ALA A 16 3.20 -2.04 -7.62
CA ALA A 16 2.64 -2.89 -8.67
C ALA A 16 3.75 -3.65 -9.42
N ASP A 17 4.88 -3.01 -9.66
CA ASP A 17 6.05 -3.65 -10.29
C ASP A 17 6.60 -4.77 -9.40
N TRP A 18 6.69 -4.55 -8.08
CA TRP A 18 7.13 -5.58 -7.13
C TRP A 18 6.20 -6.80 -7.07
N LEU A 19 4.90 -6.59 -7.25
CA LEU A 19 3.89 -7.64 -7.24
C LEU A 19 3.64 -8.25 -8.63
N GLY A 20 4.26 -7.72 -9.69
CA GLY A 20 4.02 -8.15 -11.07
C GLY A 20 2.59 -7.87 -11.56
N GLU A 21 1.97 -6.78 -11.10
CA GLU A 21 0.55 -6.50 -11.29
C GLU A 21 0.29 -5.16 -11.98
N ARG A 22 -0.92 -5.02 -12.53
CA ARG A 22 -1.35 -3.73 -13.09
C ARG A 22 -1.71 -2.76 -11.96
N HIS A 23 -1.26 -1.51 -12.09
CA HIS A 23 -1.42 -0.46 -11.08
C HIS A 23 -2.83 -0.34 -10.47
N MET A 24 -3.90 -0.52 -11.28
CA MET A 24 -5.28 -0.41 -10.80
C MET A 24 -5.63 -1.41 -9.69
N LEU A 25 -5.16 -2.66 -9.80
CA LEU A 25 -5.49 -3.70 -8.81
C LEU A 25 -4.80 -3.43 -7.47
N VAL A 26 -3.54 -3.01 -7.50
CA VAL A 26 -2.79 -2.61 -6.29
C VAL A 26 -3.41 -1.38 -5.64
N ARG A 27 -3.90 -0.40 -6.41
CA ARG A 27 -4.63 0.75 -5.87
C ARG A 27 -5.91 0.34 -5.16
N LEU A 28 -6.69 -0.57 -5.74
CA LEU A 28 -7.92 -1.09 -5.12
C LEU A 28 -7.62 -1.89 -3.85
N PHE A 29 -6.55 -2.68 -3.86
CA PHE A 29 -6.10 -3.43 -2.68
C PHE A 29 -5.66 -2.48 -1.55
N ALA A 30 -4.81 -1.49 -1.86
CA ALA A 30 -4.38 -0.49 -0.90
C ALA A 30 -5.57 0.27 -0.29
N PHE A 31 -6.56 0.63 -1.11
CA PHE A 31 -7.79 1.25 -0.62
C PHE A 31 -8.60 0.33 0.31
N HIS A 32 -8.72 -0.95 -0.05
CA HIS A 32 -9.40 -1.94 0.78
C HIS A 32 -8.70 -2.12 2.14
N CYS A 33 -7.38 -2.30 2.16
CA CYS A 33 -6.61 -2.40 3.41
C CYS A 33 -6.74 -1.14 4.28
N ARG A 34 -6.88 0.05 3.66
CA ARG A 34 -7.13 1.30 4.39
C ARG A 34 -8.48 1.32 5.08
N ILE A 35 -9.55 0.90 4.39
CA ILE A 35 -10.89 0.80 4.99
C ILE A 35 -10.88 -0.17 6.17
N GLU A 36 -10.07 -1.24 6.09
CA GLU A 36 -9.93 -2.22 7.17
C GLU A 36 -8.98 -1.79 8.30
N GLY A 37 -8.36 -0.59 8.22
CA GLY A 37 -7.40 -0.12 9.22
C GLY A 37 -6.08 -0.89 9.25
N LYS A 38 -5.78 -1.67 8.19
CA LYS A 38 -4.60 -2.53 8.09
C LYS A 38 -3.39 -1.86 7.46
N LEU A 39 -3.58 -0.69 6.86
CA LEU A 39 -2.50 0.16 6.36
C LEU A 39 -2.40 1.42 7.21
N PRO A 40 -1.18 1.88 7.54
CA PRO A 40 -1.00 3.21 8.13
C PRO A 40 -1.59 4.28 7.19
N GLU A 41 -2.03 5.41 7.76
CA GLU A 41 -2.61 6.51 6.99
C GLU A 41 -1.62 7.02 5.93
N ALA A 42 -1.80 6.54 4.70
CA ALA A 42 -0.99 6.93 3.58
C ALA A 42 -1.61 8.13 2.86
N VAL A 43 -1.65 9.28 3.53
CA VAL A 43 -1.83 10.55 2.82
C VAL A 43 -0.45 11.16 2.68
N HIS A 44 0.04 11.24 1.44
CA HIS A 44 1.12 12.18 1.16
C HIS A 44 0.53 13.57 1.40
N HIS A 45 0.85 14.19 2.55
CA HIS A 45 0.40 15.53 2.89
C HIS A 45 1.24 16.55 2.10
N GLU A 46 1.13 16.53 0.79
CA GLU A 46 1.60 17.62 -0.05
C GLU A 46 0.38 18.46 -0.43
N PRO A 47 0.20 19.67 0.14
CA PRO A 47 -1.04 20.46 0.03
C PRO A 47 -1.43 20.81 -1.41
N THR A 48 -0.48 20.76 -2.33
CA THR A 48 -0.60 21.13 -3.74
C THR A 48 -0.85 19.95 -4.67
N LEU A 49 -0.69 18.70 -4.18
CA LEU A 49 -0.90 17.50 -4.97
C LEU A 49 -2.24 16.85 -4.63
N ARG A 50 -2.88 16.26 -5.65
CA ARG A 50 -4.03 15.37 -5.41
C ARG A 50 -3.56 14.24 -4.47
N PRO A 51 -4.35 13.87 -3.45
CA PRO A 51 -3.99 12.77 -2.56
C PRO A 51 -3.80 11.50 -3.39
N ALA A 52 -2.54 11.06 -3.52
CA ALA A 52 -2.20 9.79 -4.12
C ALA A 52 -2.20 8.74 -3.01
N THR A 53 -2.85 7.59 -3.26
CA THR A 53 -2.66 6.41 -2.41
C THR A 53 -1.18 6.01 -2.52
N ALA A 54 -0.42 6.21 -1.45
CA ALA A 54 0.95 5.74 -1.35
C ALA A 54 1.01 4.56 -0.37
N LEU A 55 2.13 3.84 -0.32
CA LEU A 55 2.33 2.75 0.63
C LEU A 55 3.65 2.93 1.37
N ASN A 56 3.68 2.64 2.67
CA ASN A 56 4.90 2.77 3.47
C ASN A 56 5.90 1.71 2.99
N THR A 57 7.03 2.15 2.43
CA THR A 57 8.00 1.22 1.84
C THR A 57 8.69 0.36 2.88
N GLU A 58 9.06 0.95 4.02
CA GLU A 58 9.75 0.25 5.11
C GLU A 58 8.90 -0.93 5.57
N TRP A 59 7.61 -0.67 5.83
CA TRP A 59 6.68 -1.73 6.23
C TRP A 59 6.52 -2.80 5.15
N ILE A 60 6.40 -2.45 3.87
CA ILE A 60 6.28 -3.44 2.79
C ILE A 60 7.54 -4.31 2.71
N TYR A 61 8.74 -3.73 2.82
CA TYR A 61 9.97 -4.50 2.76
C TYR A 61 10.11 -5.44 3.95
N GLU A 62 9.79 -4.96 5.16
CA GLU A 62 9.82 -5.77 6.38
C GLU A 62 8.76 -6.88 6.40
N ASN A 63 7.63 -6.67 5.72
CA ASN A 63 6.47 -7.58 5.77
C ASN A 63 6.06 -8.08 4.37
N PHE A 64 7.03 -8.23 3.45
CA PHE A 64 6.73 -8.49 2.03
C PHE A 64 5.94 -9.78 1.80
N ASP A 65 6.28 -10.86 2.52
CA ASP A 65 5.60 -12.14 2.39
C ASP A 65 4.14 -12.04 2.87
N GLU A 66 3.90 -11.40 4.01
CA GLU A 66 2.55 -11.18 4.53
C GLU A 66 1.72 -10.29 3.60
N TRP A 67 2.34 -9.22 3.09
CA TRP A 67 1.73 -8.29 2.15
C TRP A 67 1.34 -8.98 0.84
N SER A 68 2.26 -9.74 0.23
CA SER A 68 2.02 -10.47 -1.01
C SER A 68 0.96 -11.56 -0.84
N ALA A 69 0.95 -12.27 0.30
CA ALA A 69 -0.05 -13.27 0.64
C ALA A 69 -1.44 -12.64 0.84
N ALA A 70 -1.52 -11.51 1.54
CA ALA A 70 -2.76 -10.76 1.73
C ALA A 70 -3.33 -10.27 0.39
N TYR A 71 -2.47 -9.77 -0.51
CA TYR A 71 -2.85 -9.40 -1.86
C TYR A 71 -3.41 -10.60 -2.65
N ALA A 72 -2.73 -11.75 -2.62
CA ALA A 72 -3.16 -12.96 -3.30
C ALA A 72 -4.50 -13.50 -2.77
N ALA A 73 -4.74 -13.40 -1.45
CA ALA A 73 -6.01 -13.76 -0.83
C ALA A 73 -7.14 -12.80 -1.24
N TRP A 74 -6.89 -11.50 -1.22
CA TRP A 74 -7.84 -10.47 -1.64
C TRP A 74 -8.24 -10.64 -3.12
N ARG A 75 -7.25 -10.89 -4.00
CA ARG A 75 -7.49 -11.10 -5.44
C ARG A 75 -8.37 -12.31 -5.71
N ARG A 76 -8.16 -13.43 -4.99
CA ARG A 76 -8.97 -14.65 -5.14
C ARG A 76 -10.44 -14.45 -4.80
N ARG A 77 -10.76 -13.59 -3.84
CA ARG A 77 -12.16 -13.28 -3.46
C ARG A 77 -12.91 -12.43 -4.49
N ARG A 78 -12.19 -11.84 -5.45
CA ARG A 78 -12.74 -10.95 -6.49
C ARG A 78 -12.86 -11.62 -7.85
N ARG A 79 -12.36 -12.85 -7.99
CA ARG A 79 -12.55 -13.71 -9.16
C ARG A 79 -13.69 -14.67 -8.87
#